data_AF-A0A531M596-F1
#
_entry.id   AF-A0A531M596-F1
#
_cell.length_a   1.000
_cell.length_b   1.000
_cell.length_c   1.000
_cell.angle_alpha   90.00
_cell.angle_beta   90.00
_cell.angle_gamma   90.00
#
_symmetry.space_group_name_H-M   'P 1'
#
loop_
_entity.id
_entity.type
_entity.pdbx_description
1 polymer ?
#
loop_
_entity_poly.entity_id
_entity_poly.type
_entity_poly.pdbx_seq_one_letter_code
_entity_poly.pdbx_strand_id
1 'polypeptide(L)'
;EPVGSRSLSRILPSSLSPATIRNVMSDLEHLGLIYAPHISAGRLPTQAGLRFFVDAFMELGDLSDEERRTIEAQVRASGSGATLEHMLTEASQMLSGMSRGAGLVLAAKNEVALKHIEFIQLEPTKALAVLVSQNGDVENRVVDLPAGITVSQLHEASNFLNAHI
;
A
#
# COMPACT_ATOMS: atom_id res chain seq x y z
N GLU A 1 -19.61 12.03 16.10
CA GLU A 1 -20.68 12.81 16.78
C GLU A 1 -20.63 14.28 16.39
N PRO A 2 -21.79 14.90 16.06
CA PRO A 2 -21.87 16.33 15.77
C PRO A 2 -21.51 17.17 17.01
N VAL A 3 -20.65 18.17 16.85
CA VAL A 3 -20.17 18.99 17.98
C VAL A 3 -20.79 20.38 17.95
N GLY A 4 -21.39 20.81 19.06
CA GLY A 4 -21.97 22.14 19.21
C GLY A 4 -21.01 23.15 19.84
N SER A 5 -21.27 24.44 19.65
CA SER A 5 -20.40 25.52 20.13
C SER A 5 -20.20 25.55 21.65
N ARG A 6 -21.21 25.17 22.44
CA ARG A 6 -21.11 25.02 23.91
C ARG A 6 -20.21 23.87 24.36
N SER A 7 -20.11 22.82 23.54
CA SER A 7 -19.19 21.71 23.84
C SER A 7 -17.77 22.13 23.50
N LEU A 8 -17.56 22.76 22.33
CA LEU A 8 -16.25 23.31 21.94
C LEU A 8 -15.73 24.35 22.94
N SER A 9 -16.57 25.26 23.44
CA SER A 9 -16.15 26.28 24.41
C SER A 9 -15.62 25.70 25.73
N ARG A 10 -15.99 24.46 26.07
CA ARG A 10 -15.50 23.77 27.28
C ARG A 10 -14.21 22.99 27.06
N ILE A 11 -13.92 22.63 25.81
CA ILE A 11 -12.79 21.76 25.43
C ILE A 11 -11.61 22.62 24.95
N LEU A 12 -11.88 23.77 24.32
CA LEU A 12 -10.84 24.65 23.81
C LEU A 12 -10.06 25.29 24.99
N PRO A 13 -8.72 25.34 24.91
CA PRO A 13 -7.89 25.96 25.94
C PRO A 13 -8.06 27.49 25.99
N SER A 14 -8.61 28.10 24.94
CA SER A 14 -8.93 29.52 24.86
C SER A 14 -10.34 29.85 25.40
N SER A 15 -10.50 30.96 26.11
CA SER A 15 -11.77 31.44 26.69
C SER A 15 -12.72 32.07 25.64
N LEU A 16 -13.02 31.35 24.56
CA LEU A 16 -13.98 31.80 23.55
C LEU A 16 -15.42 31.51 23.99
N SER A 17 -16.29 32.51 23.85
CA SER A 17 -17.70 32.34 24.16
C SER A 17 -18.38 31.37 23.17
N PRO A 18 -19.44 30.64 23.59
CA PRO A 18 -20.24 29.83 22.68
C PRO A 18 -20.83 30.61 21.50
N ALA A 19 -21.04 31.92 21.65
CA ALA A 19 -21.53 32.80 20.59
C ALA A 19 -20.44 33.06 19.54
N THR A 20 -19.23 33.37 19.98
CA THR A 20 -18.06 33.55 19.10
C THR A 20 -17.78 32.28 18.29
N ILE A 21 -17.79 31.12 18.96
CA ILE A 21 -17.58 29.84 18.29
C ILE A 21 -18.71 29.55 17.28
N ARG A 22 -19.96 29.89 17.61
CA ARG A 22 -21.08 29.72 16.68
C ARG A 22 -20.91 30.56 15.40
N ASN A 23 -20.41 31.79 15.51
CA ASN A 23 -20.13 32.64 14.35
C ASN A 23 -19.04 32.02 13.46
N VAL A 24 -17.93 31.59 14.05
CA VAL A 24 -16.85 30.92 13.29
C VAL A 24 -17.35 29.63 12.64
N MET A 25 -18.16 28.83 13.34
CA MET A 25 -18.77 27.63 12.75
C MET A 25 -19.72 27.97 11.60
N SER A 26 -20.40 29.11 11.64
CA SER A 26 -21.23 29.59 10.52
C SER A 26 -20.38 29.94 9.30
N ASP A 27 -19.23 30.59 9.51
CA ASP A 27 -18.30 30.92 8.43
C ASP A 27 -17.72 29.65 7.80
N LEU A 28 -17.29 28.68 8.64
CA LEU A 28 -16.79 27.38 8.18
C LEU A 28 -17.85 26.56 7.43
N GLU A 29 -19.12 26.69 7.81
CA GLU A 29 -20.25 26.06 7.09
C GLU A 29 -20.50 26.75 5.75
N HIS A 30 -20.41 28.08 5.69
CA HIS A 30 -20.51 28.83 4.44
C HIS A 30 -19.37 28.51 3.46
N LEU A 31 -18.17 28.25 3.99
CA LEU A 31 -17.01 27.77 3.23
C LEU A 31 -17.11 26.29 2.82
N GLY A 32 -18.16 25.58 3.24
CA GLY A 32 -18.36 24.17 2.90
C GLY A 32 -17.43 23.20 3.63
N LEU A 33 -16.77 23.64 4.71
CA LEU A 33 -15.84 22.82 5.50
C LEU A 33 -16.55 21.99 6.56
N ILE A 34 -17.67 22.47 7.10
CA ILE A 34 -18.50 21.74 8.05
C ILE A 34 -19.97 21.84 7.67
N TYR A 35 -20.80 20.91 8.15
CA TYR A 35 -22.24 20.90 7.88
C TYR A 35 -23.05 20.45 9.09
N ALA A 36 -24.34 20.81 9.10
CA ALA A 36 -25.31 20.33 10.07
C ALA A 36 -26.08 19.11 9.52
N PRO A 37 -26.06 17.93 10.17
CA PRO A 37 -26.94 16.83 9.75
C PRO A 37 -28.42 17.13 10.04
N HIS A 38 -28.71 17.92 11.07
CA HIS A 38 -30.04 18.45 11.40
C HIS A 38 -29.91 19.89 11.93
N ILE A 39 -31.01 20.65 11.89
CA ILE A 39 -31.05 22.07 12.29
C ILE A 39 -30.58 22.28 13.75
N SER A 40 -30.90 21.35 14.64
CA SER A 40 -30.53 21.38 16.06
C SER A 40 -29.25 20.60 16.40
N ALA A 41 -28.70 19.83 15.46
CA ALA A 41 -27.48 19.08 15.67
C ALA A 41 -26.26 20.02 15.68
N GLY A 42 -25.18 19.58 16.32
CA GLY A 42 -23.86 20.19 16.14
C GLY A 42 -23.38 20.16 14.68
N ARG A 43 -22.10 20.44 14.46
CA ARG A 43 -21.51 20.35 13.12
C ARG A 43 -20.60 19.14 12.98
N LEU A 44 -20.51 18.63 11.77
CA LEU A 44 -19.59 17.58 11.34
C LEU A 44 -18.71 18.12 10.20
N PRO A 45 -17.46 17.65 10.06
CA PRO A 45 -16.63 18.01 8.92
C PRO A 45 -17.20 17.43 7.62
N THR A 46 -17.10 18.19 6.54
CA THR A 46 -17.28 17.66 5.19
C THR A 46 -16.00 16.94 4.74
N GLN A 47 -16.05 16.27 3.57
CA GLN A 47 -14.86 15.73 2.92
C GLN A 47 -13.77 16.81 2.72
N ALA A 48 -14.17 18.00 2.27
CA ALA A 48 -13.27 19.13 2.07
C ALA A 48 -12.70 19.65 3.40
N GLY A 49 -13.53 19.77 4.45
CA GLY A 49 -13.07 20.18 5.77
C GLY A 49 -12.12 19.19 6.42
N LEU A 50 -12.36 17.89 6.25
CA LEU A 50 -11.45 16.85 6.73
C LEU A 50 -10.12 16.87 5.97
N ARG A 51 -10.15 17.04 4.64
CA ARG A 51 -8.94 17.20 3.82
C ARG A 51 -8.14 18.43 4.26
N PHE A 52 -8.79 19.58 4.40
CA PHE A 52 -8.16 20.81 4.89
C PHE A 52 -7.51 20.61 6.26
N PHE A 53 -8.21 19.92 7.18
CA PHE A 53 -7.65 19.59 8.49
C PHE A 53 -6.40 18.70 8.37
N VAL A 54 -6.46 17.62 7.58
CA VAL A 54 -5.31 16.72 7.37
C VAL A 54 -4.13 17.45 6.77
N ASP A 55 -4.34 18.25 5.72
CA ASP A 55 -3.28 18.96 5.02
C ASP A 55 -2.60 19.98 5.95
N ALA A 56 -3.36 20.66 6.82
CA ALA A 56 -2.82 21.58 7.82
C ALA A 56 -2.15 20.86 9.02
N PHE A 57 -2.55 19.64 9.35
CA PHE A 57 -1.98 18.87 10.47
C PHE A 57 -0.73 18.08 10.09
N MET A 58 -0.58 17.70 8.81
CA MET A 58 0.60 17.00 8.30
C MET A 58 1.87 17.89 8.29
N GLU A 59 1.75 19.18 8.62
CA GLU A 59 2.89 20.05 8.92
C GLU A 59 3.44 19.86 10.36
N LEU A 60 2.75 19.09 11.21
CA LEU A 60 3.12 18.83 12.60
C LEU A 60 3.22 17.32 12.88
N GLY A 61 4.45 16.78 12.83
CA GLY A 61 4.79 15.51 13.45
C GLY A 61 5.62 14.59 12.57
N ASP A 62 6.93 14.79 12.58
CA ASP A 62 7.84 13.71 12.19
C ASP A 62 7.77 12.55 13.19
N LEU A 63 8.07 11.35 12.74
CA LEU A 63 8.24 10.18 13.61
C LEU A 63 9.27 10.51 14.70
N SER A 64 9.00 10.10 15.94
CA SER A 64 10.00 10.19 17.00
C SER A 64 11.20 9.27 16.71
N ASP A 65 12.37 9.61 17.26
CA ASP A 65 13.57 8.77 17.13
C ASP A 65 13.37 7.35 17.69
N GLU A 66 12.46 7.17 18.63
CA GLU A 66 12.11 5.87 19.21
C GLU A 66 11.26 5.03 18.24
N GLU A 67 10.23 5.63 17.64
CA GLU A 67 9.42 4.99 16.61
C GLU A 67 10.27 4.62 15.40
N ARG A 68 11.16 5.52 14.97
CA ARG A 68 12.10 5.28 13.87
C ARG A 68 13.00 4.08 14.15
N ARG A 69 13.60 4.03 15.34
CA ARG A 69 14.45 2.90 15.75
C ARG A 69 13.70 1.59 15.83
N THR A 70 12.45 1.61 16.29
CA THR A 70 11.58 0.43 16.35
C THR A 70 11.29 -0.11 14.95
N ILE A 71 10.89 0.78 14.03
CA ILE A 71 10.64 0.43 12.62
C ILE A 71 11.91 -0.17 11.98
N GLU A 72 13.05 0.51 12.13
CA GLU A 72 14.33 0.04 11.57
C GLU A 72 14.77 -1.32 12.14
N ALA A 73 14.56 -1.56 13.43
CA ALA A 73 14.91 -2.83 14.07
C ALA A 73 14.05 -3.98 13.54
N GLN A 74 12.75 -3.76 13.38
CA GLN A 74 11.83 -4.77 12.85
C GLN A 74 12.12 -5.09 11.39
N VAL A 75 12.36 -4.08 10.54
CA VAL A 75 12.71 -4.29 9.13
C VAL A 75 14.00 -5.09 8.97
N ARG A 76 15.01 -4.83 9.81
CA ARG A 76 16.26 -5.62 9.81
C ARG A 76 16.05 -7.06 10.26
N ALA A 77 15.18 -7.30 11.24
CA ALA A 77 14.87 -8.65 11.71
C ALA A 77 14.20 -9.52 10.63
N SER A 78 13.42 -8.91 9.74
CA SER A 78 12.81 -9.55 8.57
C SER A 78 13.83 -9.89 7.45
N GLY A 79 15.06 -9.42 7.55
CA GLY A 79 15.98 -9.22 6.42
C GLY A 79 17.09 -10.27 6.19
N SER A 80 17.06 -11.45 6.80
CA SER A 80 18.13 -12.45 6.64
C SER A 80 17.69 -13.81 6.08
N GLY A 81 16.75 -13.79 5.12
CA GLY A 81 16.35 -14.99 4.36
C GLY A 81 14.88 -15.04 3.90
N ALA A 82 14.07 -14.03 4.20
CA ALA A 82 12.65 -13.99 3.83
C ALA A 82 12.46 -13.49 2.39
N THR A 83 11.47 -14.05 1.68
CA THR A 83 11.09 -13.60 0.33
C THR A 83 10.57 -12.16 0.38
N LEU A 84 10.69 -11.42 -0.73
CA LEU A 84 10.16 -10.06 -0.85
C LEU A 84 8.68 -9.98 -0.44
N GLU A 85 7.88 -10.99 -0.81
CA GLU A 85 6.47 -11.12 -0.43
C GLU A 85 6.25 -11.15 1.09
N HIS A 86 7.11 -11.85 1.83
CA HIS A 86 7.04 -11.92 3.29
C HIS A 86 7.34 -10.55 3.90
N MET A 87 8.37 -9.86 3.40
CA MET A 87 8.72 -8.52 3.86
C MET A 87 7.59 -7.51 3.62
N LEU A 88 6.96 -7.56 2.44
CA LEU A 88 5.82 -6.68 2.11
C LEU A 88 4.60 -6.97 3.01
N THR A 89 4.40 -8.24 3.37
CA THR A 89 3.32 -8.67 4.27
C THR A 89 3.54 -8.11 5.68
N GLU A 90 4.75 -8.23 6.24
CA GLU A 90 5.07 -7.69 7.56
C GLU A 90 4.97 -6.16 7.60
N ALA A 91 5.44 -5.48 6.54
CA ALA A 91 5.30 -4.03 6.42
C ALA A 91 3.81 -3.59 6.44
N SER A 92 2.95 -4.30 5.71
CA SER A 92 1.51 -4.03 5.69
C SER A 92 0.86 -4.23 7.07
N GLN A 93 1.23 -5.30 7.78
CA GLN A 93 0.73 -5.58 9.13
C GLN A 93 1.18 -4.53 10.15
N MET A 94 2.44 -4.10 10.07
CA MET A 94 2.97 -3.03 10.92
C MET A 94 2.21 -1.72 10.71
N LEU A 95 2.05 -1.29 9.45
CA LEU A 95 1.31 -0.07 9.11
C LEU A 95 -0.14 -0.12 9.61
N SER A 96 -0.79 -1.27 9.46
CA SER A 96 -2.14 -1.51 9.97
C SER A 96 -2.20 -1.38 11.49
N GLY A 97 -1.28 -2.01 12.21
CA GLY A 97 -1.19 -1.96 13.67
C GLY A 97 -0.97 -0.54 14.22
N MET A 98 -0.09 0.24 13.57
CA MET A 98 0.22 1.61 14.00
C MET A 98 -0.91 2.60 13.67
N SER A 99 -1.49 2.51 12.47
CA SER A 99 -2.52 3.45 12.00
C SER A 99 -3.93 3.12 12.47
N ARG A 100 -4.17 1.90 12.98
CA ARG A 100 -5.51 1.32 13.21
C ARG A 100 -6.39 1.37 11.95
N GLY A 101 -5.77 1.39 10.77
CA GLY A 101 -6.42 1.43 9.47
C GLY A 101 -5.98 0.25 8.59
N ALA A 102 -6.52 0.16 7.37
CA ALA A 102 -6.05 -0.85 6.42
C ALA A 102 -4.65 -0.47 5.90
N GLY A 103 -3.69 -1.39 6.04
CA GLY A 103 -2.40 -1.31 5.37
C GLY A 103 -2.50 -1.87 3.95
N LEU A 104 -2.00 -1.14 2.96
CA LEU A 104 -1.83 -1.63 1.59
C LEU A 104 -0.38 -1.40 1.18
N VAL A 105 0.27 -2.45 0.67
CA VAL A 105 1.62 -2.36 0.10
C VAL A 105 1.53 -2.73 -1.37
N LEU A 106 1.96 -1.81 -2.23
CA LEU A 106 2.07 -2.02 -3.66
C LEU A 106 3.54 -2.27 -3.99
N ALA A 107 3.87 -3.48 -4.43
CA ALA A 107 5.18 -3.76 -4.99
C ALA A 107 5.11 -3.57 -6.51
N ALA A 108 6.06 -2.80 -7.04
CA ALA A 108 6.26 -2.75 -8.49
C ALA A 108 6.65 -4.16 -8.94
N LYS A 109 5.89 -4.72 -9.90
CA LYS A 109 6.31 -5.93 -10.58
C LYS A 109 7.48 -5.54 -11.48
N ASN A 110 8.71 -5.84 -11.04
CA ASN A 110 9.86 -5.72 -11.91
C ASN A 110 9.73 -6.80 -12.99
N GLU A 111 9.30 -6.41 -14.19
CA GLU A 111 9.43 -7.24 -15.38
C GLU A 111 10.90 -7.21 -15.79
N VAL A 112 11.73 -7.99 -15.09
CA VAL A 112 13.14 -8.14 -15.43
C VAL A 112 13.21 -8.82 -16.79
N ALA A 113 13.96 -8.22 -17.71
CA ALA A 113 14.17 -8.78 -19.03
C ALA A 113 14.74 -10.21 -18.90
N LEU A 114 14.18 -11.13 -19.68
CA LEU A 114 14.67 -12.49 -19.72
C LEU A 114 16.02 -12.51 -20.44
N LYS A 115 17.00 -13.22 -19.88
CA LYS A 115 18.30 -13.47 -20.52
C LYS A 115 18.29 -14.78 -21.28
N HIS A 116 17.61 -15.79 -20.74
CA HIS A 116 17.60 -17.12 -21.33
C HIS A 116 16.36 -17.92 -20.91
N ILE A 117 15.85 -18.76 -21.80
CA ILE A 117 14.81 -19.75 -21.49
C ILE A 117 15.18 -21.12 -22.04
N GLU A 118 14.95 -22.17 -21.26
CA GLU A 118 15.14 -23.56 -21.69
C GLU A 118 13.95 -24.44 -21.27
N PHE A 119 13.49 -25.29 -22.17
CA PHE A 119 12.46 -26.29 -21.87
C PHE A 119 13.06 -27.69 -21.78
N ILE A 120 12.89 -28.34 -20.63
CA ILE A 120 13.31 -29.72 -20.40
C ILE A 120 12.05 -30.58 -20.27
N GLN A 121 11.87 -31.58 -21.14
CA GLN A 121 10.73 -32.48 -21.05
C GLN A 121 10.84 -33.36 -19.80
N LEU A 122 9.80 -33.33 -18.95
CA LEU A 122 9.70 -34.20 -17.77
C LEU A 122 8.87 -35.44 -18.10
N GLU A 123 7.75 -35.24 -18.79
CA GLU A 123 6.78 -36.26 -19.17
C GLU A 123 6.17 -35.93 -20.54
N PRO A 124 5.44 -36.84 -21.20
CA PRO A 124 4.82 -36.57 -22.50
C PRO A 124 3.92 -35.33 -22.54
N THR A 125 3.33 -34.97 -21.38
CA THR A 125 2.43 -33.83 -21.23
C THR A 125 2.94 -32.77 -20.25
N LYS A 126 4.22 -32.81 -19.85
CA LYS A 126 4.81 -31.81 -18.93
C LYS A 126 6.26 -31.49 -19.30
N ALA A 127 6.61 -30.21 -19.20
CA ALA A 127 8.00 -29.75 -19.28
C ALA A 127 8.33 -28.84 -18.10
N LEU A 128 9.62 -28.78 -17.76
CA LEU A 128 10.20 -27.76 -16.92
C LEU A 128 10.69 -26.61 -17.81
N ALA A 129 10.14 -25.41 -17.60
CA ALA A 129 10.67 -24.17 -18.14
C ALA A 129 11.66 -23.57 -17.13
N VAL A 130 12.91 -23.43 -17.54
CA VAL A 130 13.97 -22.76 -16.79
C VAL A 130 14.13 -21.36 -17.36
N LEU A 131 13.86 -20.35 -16.54
CA LEU A 131 13.86 -18.93 -16.91
C LEU A 131 15.03 -18.26 -16.20
N VAL A 132 15.95 -17.68 -16.96
CA VAL A 132 17.09 -16.92 -16.40
C VAL A 132 16.88 -15.45 -16.72
N SER A 133 16.81 -14.62 -15.69
CA SER A 133 16.65 -13.17 -15.80
C SER A 133 17.99 -12.47 -16.00
N GLN A 134 18.01 -11.24 -16.55
CA GLN A 134 19.26 -10.49 -16.74
C GLN A 134 20.01 -10.16 -15.44
N ASN A 135 19.30 -10.09 -14.32
CA ASN A 135 19.90 -9.92 -12.99
C ASN A 135 20.47 -11.23 -12.39
N GLY A 136 20.35 -12.36 -13.11
CA GLY A 136 20.88 -13.67 -12.69
C GLY A 136 19.89 -14.54 -11.94
N ASP A 137 18.67 -14.07 -11.67
CA ASP A 137 17.65 -14.87 -11.01
C ASP A 137 17.21 -16.03 -11.92
N VAL A 138 17.09 -17.23 -11.34
CA VAL A 138 16.63 -18.44 -12.03
C VAL A 138 15.28 -18.84 -11.47
N GLU A 139 14.27 -18.93 -12.34
CA GLU A 139 12.92 -19.39 -12.00
C GLU A 139 12.58 -20.68 -12.76
N ASN A 140 12.05 -21.66 -12.03
CA ASN A 140 11.69 -22.97 -12.57
C ASN A 140 10.17 -23.13 -12.54
N ARG A 141 9.54 -23.33 -13.70
CA ARG A 141 8.10 -23.57 -13.80
C ARG A 141 7.78 -24.86 -14.53
N VAL A 142 6.95 -25.70 -13.92
CA VAL A 142 6.36 -26.84 -14.63
C VAL A 142 5.22 -26.32 -15.50
N VAL A 143 5.27 -26.62 -16.78
CA VAL A 143 4.26 -26.25 -17.78
C VAL A 143 3.63 -27.52 -18.37
N ASP A 144 2.33 -27.46 -18.63
CA ASP A 144 1.63 -28.54 -19.31
C ASP A 144 1.87 -28.46 -20.82
N LEU A 145 2.20 -29.60 -21.43
CA LEU A 145 2.40 -29.74 -22.86
C LEU A 145 1.16 -30.36 -23.52
N PRO A 146 0.73 -29.85 -24.68
CA PRO A 146 -0.20 -30.56 -25.54
C PRO A 146 0.30 -31.96 -25.89
N ALA A 147 -0.63 -32.91 -26.06
CA ALA A 147 -0.29 -34.26 -26.49
C ALA A 147 0.39 -34.23 -27.86
N GLY A 148 1.49 -34.99 -28.00
CA GLY A 148 2.24 -35.11 -29.26
C GLY A 148 3.35 -34.07 -29.45
N ILE A 149 3.62 -33.20 -28.47
CA ILE A 149 4.81 -32.34 -28.50
C ILE A 149 6.08 -33.20 -28.34
N THR A 150 7.01 -33.01 -29.26
CA THR A 150 8.31 -33.67 -29.27
C THR A 150 9.38 -32.83 -28.60
N VAL A 151 10.45 -33.48 -28.13
CA VAL A 151 11.64 -32.79 -27.62
C VAL A 151 12.21 -31.79 -28.64
N SER A 152 12.20 -32.13 -29.92
CA SER A 152 12.68 -31.24 -30.99
C SER A 152 11.87 -29.94 -31.07
N GLN A 153 10.56 -30.00 -30.89
CA GLN A 153 9.70 -28.81 -30.89
C GLN A 153 9.94 -27.94 -29.65
N LEU A 154 10.26 -28.55 -28.50
CA LEU A 154 10.66 -27.80 -27.30
C LEU A 154 12.01 -27.08 -27.48
N HIS A 155 12.95 -27.73 -28.15
CA HIS A 155 14.23 -27.11 -28.50
C HIS A 155 14.02 -25.96 -29.51
N GLU A 156 13.16 -26.15 -30.51
CA GLU A 156 12.81 -25.11 -31.47
C GLU A 156 12.14 -23.92 -30.79
N ALA A 157 11.20 -24.17 -29.86
CA ALA A 157 10.58 -23.13 -29.05
C ALA A 157 11.60 -22.39 -28.17
N SER A 158 12.53 -23.11 -27.52
CA SER A 158 13.60 -22.50 -26.73
C SER A 158 14.47 -21.60 -27.60
N ASN A 159 14.90 -22.06 -28.77
CA ASN A 159 15.73 -21.27 -29.69
C ASN A 159 14.99 -20.05 -30.22
N PHE A 160 13.71 -20.21 -30.59
CA PHE A 160 12.89 -19.11 -31.07
C PHE A 160 12.74 -18.02 -30.03
N LEU A 161 12.39 -18.37 -28.79
CA LEU A 161 12.25 -17.41 -27.70
C LEU A 161 13.59 -16.74 -27.37
N ASN A 162 14.67 -17.51 -27.26
CA ASN A 162 16.01 -16.97 -27.01
C ASN A 162 16.51 -16.01 -28.10
N ALA A 163 16.03 -16.13 -29.34
CA ALA A 163 16.37 -15.21 -30.42
C ALA A 163 15.55 -13.90 -30.40
N HIS A 164 14.46 -13.84 -29.63
CA HIS A 164 13.53 -12.71 -29.57
C HIS A 164 13.42 -12.05 -28.18
N ILE A 165 14.21 -12.52 -27.20
CA ILE A 165 14.45 -11.87 -25.90
C ILE A 165 15.75 -11.07 -25.95
#